data_AF-A0A416JT47-F1
#
_entry.id   AF-A0A416JT47-F1
#
_cell.length_a   1.000
_cell.length_b   1.000
_cell.length_c   1.000
_cell.angle_alpha   90.00
_cell.angle_beta   90.00
_cell.angle_gamma   90.00
#
_symmetry.space_group_name_H-M   'P 1'
#
loop_
_entity.id
_entity.type
_entity.pdbx_description
1 polymer ?
#
loop_
_entity_poly.entity_id
_entity_poly.type
_entity_poly.pdbx_seq_one_letter_code
_entity_poly.pdbx_strand_id
1 'polypeptide(L)'
;MITDVTVEGTAAANTSSGGYASDAAVGGLVGKISGSNSGSRATIENVTATVNTVNLGAISKTGGIAGEVSNAYIVDTSVSATGNNILGRYYVGGIVGAMSSGTSIYNVSVDGTIGGNGAYAVGGITGYYEGGEIVVARMFGEIGKTNAGTAREGIFIGTRKDSVDMKYGTTSGKNLAYWFTTAANKTKAIVGSGKSSDTTVTDAAHIGYWNDNEVHYYLKNGANETYDASRYFYEELEDGIRNIVVIRLDRDFTVADYENGLPFSIDHYAPGTYGQPVKGYLLSVSRVDVANSNGTFDQDVATFTAYPGGANSFYRIIDKDSSAAVRPGETVHVTTAAKNTNGSIYQMVTDENEPGGVKPPTYTDEDGNPQDMTYQTGGGYTFEMPEHSTELDVEYIRTTSKLSMDPANVTFHVVQTRTGDRKNPTVQTVVLDGNNNQLATYTGNDLSAINVNPVTVNAVHNDTGASTDKTHSWSIDDSDLVVNASDAGYVETAAKIKPNMAGSWINGLLNKAVKAQQDNNYLSAIPATVTSKNAILTASTNADTSPDHKSVYGNVTVTVDFKIVDETTLRVEGVELNKNNITYTITRKLTGDRKNPTETIFADEPQILAASLRPARVLPRMCVGKMRIPNSI
;
A
#
# COMPACT_ATOMS: atom_id res chain seq x y z
N MET A 1 -27.36 -7.50 -22.42
CA MET A 1 -26.27 -7.34 -21.45
C MET A 1 -25.66 -8.71 -21.24
N ILE A 2 -24.33 -8.79 -21.18
CA ILE A 2 -23.58 -9.96 -20.74
C ILE A 2 -22.65 -9.45 -19.64
N THR A 3 -22.80 -9.94 -18.41
CA THR A 3 -22.00 -9.55 -17.25
C THR A 3 -21.55 -10.79 -16.47
N ASP A 4 -20.38 -10.72 -15.85
CA ASP A 4 -19.86 -11.73 -14.91
C ASP A 4 -19.74 -13.13 -15.53
N VAL A 5 -19.07 -13.20 -16.68
CA VAL A 5 -18.92 -14.44 -17.46
C VAL A 5 -17.46 -14.85 -17.60
N THR A 6 -17.18 -16.11 -17.26
CA THR A 6 -15.92 -16.78 -17.62
C THR A 6 -16.13 -17.70 -18.82
N VAL A 7 -15.29 -17.56 -19.85
CA VAL A 7 -15.30 -18.40 -21.04
C VAL A 7 -13.97 -19.12 -21.18
N GLU A 8 -14.01 -20.43 -21.40
CA GLU A 8 -12.82 -21.24 -21.67
C GLU A 8 -13.02 -22.14 -22.88
N GLY A 9 -12.01 -22.22 -23.75
CA GLY A 9 -11.99 -23.19 -24.85
C GLY A 9 -11.63 -22.63 -26.21
N THR A 10 -12.04 -23.33 -27.27
CA THR A 10 -11.66 -23.00 -28.66
C THR A 10 -12.88 -22.59 -29.47
N ALA A 11 -12.83 -21.39 -30.05
CA ALA A 11 -13.80 -20.91 -31.03
C ALA A 11 -13.19 -20.95 -32.43
N ALA A 12 -13.84 -21.63 -33.38
CA ALA A 12 -13.34 -21.72 -34.74
C ALA A 12 -14.46 -21.64 -35.79
N ALA A 13 -14.18 -20.98 -36.90
CA ALA A 13 -14.99 -21.12 -38.11
C ALA A 13 -14.69 -22.46 -38.77
N ASN A 14 -15.66 -23.39 -38.77
CA ASN A 14 -15.51 -24.70 -39.41
C ASN A 14 -15.15 -24.55 -40.89
N THR A 15 -14.15 -25.32 -41.33
CA THR A 15 -13.88 -25.57 -42.73
C THR A 15 -14.98 -26.49 -43.26
N SER A 16 -15.63 -26.08 -44.36
CA SER A 16 -16.42 -27.05 -45.13
C SER A 16 -15.50 -28.16 -45.65
N SER A 17 -16.05 -29.33 -45.98
CA SER A 17 -15.31 -30.48 -46.54
C SER A 17 -14.52 -30.17 -47.83
N GLY A 18 -14.67 -28.96 -48.40
CA GLY A 18 -13.88 -28.41 -49.50
C GLY A 18 -12.70 -27.51 -49.10
N GLY A 19 -12.37 -27.36 -47.81
CA GLY A 19 -11.14 -26.70 -47.35
C GLY A 19 -11.18 -25.17 -47.25
N TYR A 20 -12.34 -24.52 -47.45
CA TYR A 20 -12.49 -23.08 -47.28
C TYR A 20 -13.06 -22.75 -45.88
N ALA A 21 -12.34 -21.93 -45.12
CA ALA A 21 -12.82 -21.32 -43.87
C ALA A 21 -13.78 -20.16 -44.17
N SER A 22 -14.79 -19.94 -43.32
CA SER A 22 -15.80 -18.89 -43.54
C SER A 22 -15.24 -17.50 -43.28
N ASP A 23 -15.68 -16.53 -44.08
CA ASP A 23 -15.39 -15.10 -43.88
C ASP A 23 -16.19 -14.47 -42.72
N ALA A 24 -16.75 -15.29 -41.82
CA ALA A 24 -17.57 -14.86 -40.71
C ALA A 24 -16.75 -14.14 -39.63
N ALA A 25 -17.44 -13.36 -38.80
CA ALA A 25 -16.86 -12.85 -37.56
C ALA A 25 -16.82 -13.97 -36.51
N VAL A 26 -15.66 -14.17 -35.87
CA VAL A 26 -15.47 -15.19 -34.83
C VAL A 26 -14.87 -14.52 -33.60
N GLY A 27 -15.47 -14.78 -32.44
CA GLY A 27 -14.93 -14.42 -31.14
C GLY A 27 -15.02 -15.59 -30.17
N GLY A 28 -14.20 -15.57 -29.12
CA GLY A 28 -14.26 -16.58 -28.06
C GLY A 28 -15.60 -16.58 -27.32
N LEU A 29 -16.21 -15.40 -27.12
CA LEU A 29 -17.54 -15.28 -26.52
C LEU A 29 -18.64 -15.28 -27.60
N VAL A 30 -18.57 -14.35 -28.57
CA VAL A 30 -19.58 -14.25 -29.64
C VAL A 30 -18.96 -13.90 -30.99
N GLY A 31 -19.62 -14.24 -32.10
CA GLY A 31 -19.17 -13.79 -33.43
C GLY A 31 -19.30 -12.28 -33.63
N LYS A 32 -20.49 -11.72 -33.36
CA LYS A 32 -20.81 -10.31 -33.57
C LYS A 32 -21.62 -9.71 -32.41
N ILE A 33 -21.27 -8.50 -31.98
CA ILE A 33 -22.03 -7.66 -31.05
C ILE A 33 -22.58 -6.46 -31.81
N SER A 34 -23.87 -6.18 -31.65
CA SER A 34 -24.53 -5.03 -32.26
C SER A 34 -25.54 -4.44 -31.30
N GLY A 35 -25.26 -3.25 -30.76
CA GLY A 35 -26.25 -2.45 -30.04
C GLY A 35 -27.17 -1.67 -30.97
N SER A 36 -28.25 -1.12 -30.41
CA SER A 36 -29.21 -0.31 -31.17
C SER A 36 -28.62 1.07 -31.48
N ASN A 37 -28.99 1.63 -32.64
CA ASN A 37 -28.71 3.03 -32.97
C ASN A 37 -29.59 4.02 -32.17
N SER A 38 -30.59 3.53 -31.44
CA SER A 38 -31.55 4.34 -30.66
C SER A 38 -31.09 4.66 -29.23
N GLY A 39 -29.77 4.61 -28.95
CA GLY A 39 -29.18 4.97 -27.65
C GLY A 39 -28.93 3.79 -26.68
N SER A 40 -29.57 2.63 -26.89
CA SER A 40 -29.31 1.43 -26.08
C SER A 40 -28.12 0.65 -26.63
N ARG A 41 -26.93 0.98 -26.13
CA ARG A 41 -25.69 0.25 -26.43
C ARG A 41 -25.77 -1.16 -25.83
N ALA A 42 -25.18 -2.13 -26.51
CA ALA A 42 -24.97 -3.45 -25.91
C ALA A 42 -23.87 -3.34 -24.84
N THR A 43 -24.03 -3.98 -23.68
CA THR A 43 -23.00 -4.00 -22.63
C THR A 43 -22.43 -5.40 -22.47
N ILE A 44 -21.11 -5.49 -22.50
CA ILE A 44 -20.27 -6.62 -22.09
C ILE A 44 -19.41 -6.11 -20.92
N GLU A 45 -19.49 -6.77 -19.78
CA GLU A 45 -18.87 -6.33 -18.52
C GLU A 45 -18.34 -7.54 -17.76
N ASN A 46 -17.26 -7.40 -16.98
CA ASN A 46 -16.71 -8.46 -16.13
C ASN A 46 -16.56 -9.81 -16.86
N VAL A 47 -16.02 -9.78 -18.08
CA VAL A 47 -15.78 -10.99 -18.86
C VAL A 47 -14.33 -11.40 -18.77
N THR A 48 -14.10 -12.66 -18.39
CA THR A 48 -12.77 -13.29 -18.44
C THR A 48 -12.78 -14.41 -19.48
N ALA A 49 -11.95 -14.30 -20.52
CA ALA A 49 -11.91 -15.27 -21.61
C ALA A 49 -10.53 -15.93 -21.73
N THR A 50 -10.43 -17.21 -21.37
CA THR A 50 -9.26 -18.05 -21.62
C THR A 50 -9.48 -18.87 -22.89
N VAL A 51 -9.14 -18.29 -24.06
CA VAL A 51 -9.65 -18.80 -25.35
C VAL A 51 -8.59 -18.95 -26.43
N ASN A 52 -8.80 -19.92 -27.31
CA ASN A 52 -8.15 -20.00 -28.61
C ASN A 52 -9.19 -19.68 -29.70
N THR A 53 -8.96 -18.64 -30.49
CA THR A 53 -9.91 -18.24 -31.54
C THR A 53 -9.26 -18.35 -32.91
N VAL A 54 -9.84 -19.14 -33.82
CA VAL A 54 -9.24 -19.40 -35.13
C VAL A 54 -10.22 -19.14 -36.27
N ASN A 55 -9.85 -18.25 -37.19
CA ASN A 55 -10.55 -18.08 -38.45
C ASN A 55 -9.60 -17.83 -39.63
N LEU A 56 -9.51 -18.77 -40.57
CA LEU A 56 -8.63 -18.68 -41.73
C LEU A 56 -9.34 -18.19 -43.01
N GLY A 57 -10.54 -17.61 -42.88
CA GLY A 57 -11.26 -16.95 -43.99
C GLY A 57 -10.51 -15.72 -44.49
N ALA A 58 -10.56 -15.45 -45.79
CA ALA A 58 -9.74 -14.42 -46.45
C ALA A 58 -10.03 -12.99 -45.95
N ILE A 59 -11.28 -12.70 -45.56
CA ILE A 59 -11.71 -11.42 -44.99
C ILE A 59 -12.25 -11.58 -43.54
N SER A 60 -11.70 -12.56 -42.82
CA SER A 60 -12.08 -12.91 -41.44
C SER A 60 -11.92 -11.77 -40.43
N LYS A 61 -12.86 -11.68 -39.49
CA LYS A 61 -12.74 -10.80 -38.32
C LYS A 61 -12.67 -11.67 -37.08
N THR A 62 -11.55 -11.63 -36.37
CA THR A 62 -11.26 -12.53 -35.26
C THR A 62 -10.93 -11.74 -33.99
N GLY A 63 -11.62 -12.02 -32.90
CA GLY A 63 -11.34 -11.43 -31.58
C GLY A 63 -11.30 -12.47 -30.46
N GLY A 64 -10.73 -12.13 -29.30
CA GLY A 64 -10.86 -12.98 -28.10
C GLY A 64 -12.26 -12.94 -27.52
N ILE A 65 -12.94 -11.79 -27.58
CA ILE A 65 -14.33 -11.65 -27.16
C ILE A 65 -15.26 -11.73 -28.37
N ALA A 66 -15.03 -10.86 -29.36
CA ALA A 66 -15.90 -10.77 -30.53
C ALA A 66 -15.15 -10.52 -31.84
N GLY A 67 -15.61 -11.12 -32.94
CA GLY A 67 -15.05 -10.83 -34.25
C GLY A 67 -15.41 -9.42 -34.73
N GLU A 68 -16.65 -8.99 -34.53
CA GLU A 68 -17.14 -7.66 -34.94
C GLU A 68 -18.01 -7.02 -33.85
N VAL A 69 -17.79 -5.73 -33.57
CA VAL A 69 -18.54 -4.99 -32.55
C VAL A 69 -19.01 -3.64 -33.03
N SER A 70 -20.28 -3.33 -32.75
CA SER A 70 -20.87 -2.02 -32.99
C SER A 70 -21.82 -1.56 -31.89
N ASN A 71 -21.79 -0.25 -31.59
CA ASN A 71 -22.64 0.40 -30.59
C ASN A 71 -22.65 -0.31 -29.23
N ALA A 72 -21.48 -0.55 -28.63
CA ALA A 72 -21.36 -1.35 -27.42
C ALA A 72 -20.39 -0.79 -26.38
N TYR A 73 -20.62 -1.08 -25.11
CA TYR A 73 -19.65 -1.00 -24.04
C TYR A 73 -18.99 -2.37 -23.86
N ILE A 74 -17.66 -2.39 -23.81
CA ILE A 74 -16.89 -3.55 -23.35
C ILE A 74 -16.05 -3.03 -22.18
N VAL A 75 -16.38 -3.47 -20.97
CA VAL A 75 -15.84 -2.95 -19.71
C VAL A 75 -15.27 -4.11 -18.91
N ASP A 76 -14.20 -3.88 -18.14
CA ASP A 76 -13.60 -4.85 -17.20
C ASP A 76 -13.43 -6.25 -17.78
N THR A 77 -12.84 -6.28 -18.99
CA THR A 77 -12.76 -7.50 -19.79
C THR A 77 -11.32 -7.94 -19.96
N SER A 78 -11.03 -9.18 -19.58
CA SER A 78 -9.72 -9.79 -19.71
C SER A 78 -9.74 -10.95 -20.70
N VAL A 79 -8.70 -11.04 -21.53
CA VAL A 79 -8.50 -12.14 -22.48
C VAL A 79 -7.13 -12.75 -22.25
N SER A 80 -7.08 -14.06 -22.07
CA SER A 80 -5.85 -14.85 -22.05
C SER A 80 -5.89 -15.92 -23.13
N ALA A 81 -4.92 -15.92 -24.05
CA ALA A 81 -4.80 -16.96 -25.06
C ALA A 81 -3.76 -18.02 -24.66
N THR A 82 -4.21 -19.19 -24.21
CA THR A 82 -3.36 -20.32 -23.80
C THR A 82 -3.23 -21.37 -24.90
N GLY A 83 -2.01 -21.63 -25.39
CA GLY A 83 -1.72 -22.80 -26.24
C GLY A 83 -2.27 -22.77 -27.67
N ASN A 84 -1.96 -21.69 -28.42
CA ASN A 84 -2.24 -21.37 -29.84
C ASN A 84 -3.39 -20.37 -30.09
N ASN A 85 -3.10 -19.11 -29.72
CA ASN A 85 -3.33 -17.84 -30.43
C ASN A 85 -4.76 -17.47 -30.85
N ILE A 86 -5.04 -16.17 -30.77
CA ILE A 86 -6.15 -15.55 -31.51
C ILE A 86 -5.68 -15.36 -32.96
N LEU A 87 -6.03 -16.29 -33.84
CA LEU A 87 -5.55 -16.38 -35.22
C LEU A 87 -6.63 -15.98 -36.22
N GLY A 88 -6.31 -15.02 -37.08
CA GLY A 88 -7.13 -14.64 -38.23
C GLY A 88 -6.30 -14.34 -39.46
N ARG A 89 -6.94 -14.19 -40.63
CA ARG A 89 -6.27 -13.77 -41.87
C ARG A 89 -6.53 -12.31 -42.28
N TYR A 90 -7.56 -11.68 -41.75
CA TYR A 90 -7.83 -10.28 -42.07
C TYR A 90 -7.69 -9.38 -40.85
N TYR A 91 -8.76 -9.08 -40.12
CA TYR A 91 -8.68 -8.23 -38.92
C TYR A 91 -8.65 -9.07 -37.66
N VAL A 92 -7.57 -8.94 -36.88
CA VAL A 92 -7.33 -9.74 -35.68
C VAL A 92 -7.09 -8.83 -34.48
N GLY A 93 -7.91 -8.98 -33.44
CA GLY A 93 -7.79 -8.23 -32.18
C GLY A 93 -7.74 -9.14 -30.97
N GLY A 94 -7.05 -8.76 -29.90
CA GLY A 94 -7.13 -9.54 -28.65
C GLY A 94 -8.49 -9.44 -27.99
N ILE A 95 -9.12 -8.26 -27.98
CA ILE A 95 -10.51 -8.09 -27.52
C ILE A 95 -11.48 -8.26 -28.70
N VAL A 96 -11.32 -7.43 -29.74
CA VAL A 96 -12.27 -7.38 -30.87
C VAL A 96 -11.60 -7.33 -32.23
N GLY A 97 -12.04 -8.16 -33.19
CA GLY A 97 -11.48 -8.17 -34.55
C GLY A 97 -11.64 -6.82 -35.26
N ALA A 98 -12.88 -6.31 -35.31
CA ALA A 98 -13.20 -5.00 -35.87
C ALA A 98 -14.23 -4.26 -35.02
N MET A 99 -13.98 -2.97 -34.76
CA MET A 99 -14.88 -2.10 -33.97
C MET A 99 -15.36 -0.88 -34.75
N SER A 100 -16.63 -0.52 -34.55
CA SER A 100 -17.27 0.68 -35.12
C SER A 100 -17.11 1.93 -34.22
N SER A 101 -17.48 3.11 -34.74
CA SER A 101 -17.37 4.39 -34.03
C SER A 101 -18.26 4.56 -32.78
N GLY A 102 -19.33 3.77 -32.64
CA GLY A 102 -20.22 3.82 -31.46
C GLY A 102 -19.79 2.91 -30.31
N THR A 103 -18.57 2.36 -30.35
CA THR A 103 -18.07 1.38 -29.38
C THR A 103 -17.07 2.03 -28.41
N SER A 104 -17.10 1.66 -27.14
CA SER A 104 -16.19 2.14 -26.09
C SER A 104 -15.69 0.91 -25.36
N ILE A 105 -14.36 0.80 -25.31
CA ILE A 105 -13.65 -0.29 -24.65
C ILE A 105 -12.93 0.30 -23.45
N TYR A 106 -13.34 -0.12 -22.26
CA TYR A 106 -12.85 0.41 -20.99
C TYR A 106 -12.23 -0.70 -20.17
N ASN A 107 -11.10 -0.40 -19.53
CA ASN A 107 -10.45 -1.24 -18.56
C ASN A 107 -10.28 -2.71 -19.01
N VAL A 108 -9.53 -2.90 -20.11
CA VAL A 108 -9.32 -4.23 -20.69
C VAL A 108 -7.89 -4.70 -20.55
N SER A 109 -7.71 -6.01 -20.47
CA SER A 109 -6.39 -6.65 -20.50
C SER A 109 -6.32 -7.80 -21.49
N VAL A 110 -5.18 -7.94 -22.15
CA VAL A 110 -4.91 -9.01 -23.11
C VAL A 110 -3.55 -9.64 -22.84
N ASP A 111 -3.55 -10.96 -22.69
CA ASP A 111 -2.37 -11.80 -22.60
C ASP A 111 -2.40 -12.93 -23.63
N GLY A 112 -1.21 -13.36 -24.06
CA GLY A 112 -1.00 -14.34 -25.12
C GLY A 112 -0.65 -13.73 -26.48
N THR A 113 -0.53 -14.59 -27.50
CA THR A 113 -0.12 -14.15 -28.83
C THR A 113 -1.34 -13.86 -29.71
N ILE A 114 -1.42 -12.64 -30.22
CA ILE A 114 -2.51 -12.17 -31.09
C ILE A 114 -2.03 -12.13 -32.54
N GLY A 115 -2.81 -12.72 -33.44
CA GLY A 115 -2.49 -12.83 -34.85
C GLY A 115 -1.37 -13.82 -35.16
N GLY A 116 -0.89 -13.77 -36.40
CA GLY A 116 0.07 -14.71 -36.93
C GLY A 116 0.06 -14.74 -38.45
N ASN A 117 0.67 -15.77 -39.03
CA ASN A 117 0.96 -15.85 -40.45
C ASN A 117 -0.27 -15.64 -41.34
N GLY A 118 -0.19 -14.69 -42.27
CA GLY A 118 -1.22 -14.36 -43.24
C GLY A 118 -2.27 -13.34 -42.78
N ALA A 119 -2.17 -12.79 -41.56
CA ALA A 119 -3.06 -11.72 -41.11
C ALA A 119 -2.77 -10.39 -41.80
N TYR A 120 -3.82 -9.67 -42.22
CA TYR A 120 -3.70 -8.33 -42.82
C TYR A 120 -3.47 -7.24 -41.78
N ALA A 121 -4.24 -7.22 -40.69
CA ALA A 121 -4.07 -6.26 -39.59
C ALA A 121 -4.25 -6.94 -38.23
N VAL A 122 -3.31 -6.67 -37.32
CA VAL A 122 -3.25 -7.29 -36.00
C VAL A 122 -3.01 -6.24 -34.92
N GLY A 123 -3.92 -6.18 -33.96
CA GLY A 123 -3.79 -5.32 -32.78
C GLY A 123 -4.04 -6.07 -31.48
N GLY A 124 -3.33 -5.72 -30.41
CA GLY A 124 -3.53 -6.35 -29.11
C GLY A 124 -4.94 -6.14 -28.57
N ILE A 125 -5.59 -5.00 -28.83
CA ILE A 125 -6.98 -4.73 -28.45
C ILE A 125 -7.90 -4.94 -29.63
N THR A 126 -7.62 -4.27 -30.77
CA THR A 126 -8.42 -4.44 -31.98
C THR A 126 -7.63 -4.49 -33.28
N GLY A 127 -8.06 -5.32 -34.22
CA GLY A 127 -7.47 -5.40 -35.56
C GLY A 127 -7.83 -4.20 -36.44
N TYR A 128 -9.07 -3.72 -36.36
CA TYR A 128 -9.58 -2.61 -37.18
C TYR A 128 -10.40 -1.61 -36.36
N TYR A 129 -9.94 -0.36 -36.32
CA TYR A 129 -10.55 0.75 -35.59
C TYR A 129 -11.26 1.74 -36.55
N GLU A 130 -12.58 1.85 -36.43
CA GLU A 130 -13.38 2.85 -37.18
C GLU A 130 -13.80 4.08 -36.33
N GLY A 131 -13.42 4.12 -35.06
CA GLY A 131 -13.73 5.20 -34.13
C GLY A 131 -14.11 4.67 -32.76
N GLY A 132 -14.70 5.52 -31.92
CA GLY A 132 -15.08 5.16 -30.55
C GLY A 132 -13.92 5.31 -29.58
N GLU A 133 -14.10 4.85 -28.34
CA GLU A 133 -13.15 5.07 -27.24
C GLU A 133 -12.42 3.77 -26.88
N ILE A 134 -11.15 3.90 -26.54
CA ILE A 134 -10.38 2.84 -25.89
C ILE A 134 -9.60 3.51 -24.77
N VAL A 135 -9.99 3.25 -23.53
CA VAL A 135 -9.40 3.91 -22.35
C VAL A 135 -9.09 2.85 -21.29
N VAL A 136 -7.90 2.90 -20.71
CA VAL A 136 -7.36 1.86 -19.81
C VAL A 136 -7.28 0.51 -20.54
N ALA A 137 -6.21 0.32 -21.30
CA ALA A 137 -5.96 -0.93 -22.03
C ALA A 137 -4.56 -1.46 -21.73
N ARG A 138 -4.46 -2.73 -21.33
CA ARG A 138 -3.21 -3.38 -20.93
C ARG A 138 -2.89 -4.55 -21.86
N MET A 139 -1.73 -4.52 -22.48
CA MET A 139 -1.25 -5.59 -23.37
C MET A 139 -0.03 -6.28 -22.77
N PHE A 140 -0.27 -7.43 -22.13
CA PHE A 140 0.75 -8.31 -21.54
C PHE A 140 1.46 -9.13 -22.62
N GLY A 141 0.69 -9.58 -23.60
CA GLY A 141 1.10 -10.54 -24.62
C GLY A 141 1.95 -9.97 -25.76
N GLU A 142 1.90 -10.66 -26.91
CA GLU A 142 2.69 -10.35 -28.11
C GLU A 142 1.84 -10.26 -29.38
N ILE A 143 2.30 -9.47 -30.34
CA ILE A 143 1.77 -9.50 -31.70
C ILE A 143 2.52 -10.56 -32.51
N GLY A 144 1.78 -11.56 -32.98
CA GLY A 144 2.28 -12.65 -33.80
C GLY A 144 2.74 -12.15 -35.17
N LYS A 145 3.90 -12.65 -35.64
CA LYS A 145 4.46 -12.27 -36.93
C LYS A 145 3.52 -12.66 -38.07
N THR A 146 3.09 -11.67 -38.85
CA THR A 146 2.15 -11.88 -39.96
C THR A 146 2.82 -12.47 -41.20
N ASN A 147 4.10 -12.19 -41.43
CA ASN A 147 4.86 -12.55 -42.65
C ASN A 147 4.19 -12.09 -43.96
N ALA A 148 3.25 -11.15 -43.91
CA ALA A 148 2.64 -10.53 -45.08
C ALA A 148 3.33 -9.20 -45.36
N GLY A 149 3.76 -8.98 -46.60
CA GLY A 149 4.58 -7.81 -46.96
C GLY A 149 3.90 -6.44 -46.78
N THR A 150 2.58 -6.41 -46.58
CA THR A 150 1.77 -5.20 -46.36
C THR A 150 0.98 -5.24 -45.05
N ALA A 151 1.37 -6.11 -44.11
CA ALA A 151 0.65 -6.26 -42.85
C ALA A 151 0.69 -4.98 -42.00
N ARG A 152 -0.34 -4.82 -41.20
CA ARG A 152 -0.54 -3.70 -40.27
C ARG A 152 -0.47 -4.23 -38.83
N GLU A 153 0.69 -4.11 -38.22
CA GLU A 153 0.96 -4.67 -36.89
C GLU A 153 1.11 -3.53 -35.87
N GLY A 154 0.23 -3.48 -34.87
CA GLY A 154 0.33 -2.53 -33.78
C GLY A 154 0.08 -3.21 -32.44
N ILE A 155 0.76 -2.78 -31.37
CA ILE A 155 0.62 -3.45 -30.06
C ILE A 155 -0.79 -3.29 -29.48
N PHE A 156 -1.52 -2.21 -29.79
CA PHE A 156 -2.92 -2.02 -29.37
C PHE A 156 -3.88 -2.09 -30.55
N ILE A 157 -3.61 -1.38 -31.65
CA ILE A 157 -4.49 -1.30 -32.80
C ILE A 157 -3.75 -1.75 -34.06
N GLY A 158 -4.31 -2.70 -34.80
CA GLY A 158 -3.72 -3.20 -36.04
C GLY A 158 -3.74 -2.15 -37.15
N THR A 159 -4.93 -1.68 -37.51
CA THR A 159 -5.10 -0.54 -38.42
C THR A 159 -6.36 0.24 -38.10
N ARG A 160 -6.54 1.37 -38.77
CA ARG A 160 -7.73 2.23 -38.64
C ARG A 160 -8.34 2.54 -39.99
N LYS A 161 -9.60 2.97 -39.98
CA LYS A 161 -10.25 3.57 -41.15
C LYS A 161 -9.49 4.81 -41.60
N ASP A 162 -9.27 4.94 -42.91
CA ASP A 162 -8.43 6.02 -43.45
C ASP A 162 -8.94 7.43 -43.15
N SER A 163 -10.26 7.60 -43.07
CA SER A 163 -10.93 8.88 -42.78
C SER A 163 -10.98 9.24 -41.28
N VAL A 164 -10.45 8.39 -40.40
CA VAL A 164 -10.55 8.56 -38.94
C VAL A 164 -9.21 9.00 -38.38
N ASP A 165 -9.15 10.14 -37.69
CA ASP A 165 -7.92 10.57 -37.02
C ASP A 165 -7.80 9.99 -35.62
N MET A 166 -6.58 9.62 -35.24
CA MET A 166 -6.28 9.14 -33.89
C MET A 166 -6.23 10.32 -32.91
N LYS A 167 -7.21 10.39 -32.00
CA LYS A 167 -7.34 11.47 -31.03
C LYS A 167 -6.86 11.05 -29.65
N TYR A 168 -5.56 11.21 -29.41
CA TYR A 168 -4.94 10.90 -28.13
C TYR A 168 -5.13 12.01 -27.09
N GLY A 169 -5.35 11.61 -25.83
CA GLY A 169 -5.39 12.51 -24.67
C GLY A 169 -6.53 12.25 -23.70
N THR A 170 -6.45 12.85 -22.52
CA THR A 170 -7.41 12.67 -21.42
C THR A 170 -8.57 13.66 -21.43
N THR A 171 -8.50 14.72 -22.25
CA THR A 171 -9.54 15.76 -22.30
C THR A 171 -10.75 15.36 -23.16
N SER A 172 -11.85 16.11 -23.00
CA SER A 172 -13.06 15.94 -23.81
C SER A 172 -12.77 16.05 -25.32
N GLY A 173 -13.41 15.21 -26.13
CA GLY A 173 -13.19 15.12 -27.58
C GLY A 173 -11.94 14.35 -28.01
N LYS A 174 -11.15 13.83 -27.05
CA LYS A 174 -10.17 12.76 -27.26
C LYS A 174 -10.81 11.39 -27.04
N ASN A 175 -10.21 10.35 -27.60
CA ASN A 175 -10.82 9.02 -27.63
C ASN A 175 -9.90 7.92 -27.06
N LEU A 176 -8.60 8.20 -26.94
CA LEU A 176 -7.56 7.19 -26.78
C LEU A 176 -6.60 7.63 -25.67
N ALA A 177 -6.58 6.92 -24.55
CA ALA A 177 -5.73 7.23 -23.40
C ALA A 177 -5.48 6.02 -22.50
N TYR A 178 -4.45 6.10 -21.63
CA TYR A 178 -4.13 5.09 -20.62
C TYR A 178 -3.87 3.69 -21.22
N TRP A 179 -2.89 3.58 -22.12
CA TRP A 179 -2.55 2.30 -22.75
C TRP A 179 -1.16 1.85 -22.36
N PHE A 180 -1.05 0.64 -21.84
CA PHE A 180 0.20 0.14 -21.31
C PHE A 180 0.55 -1.25 -21.82
N THR A 181 1.85 -1.52 -21.94
CA THR A 181 2.38 -2.84 -22.31
C THR A 181 3.62 -3.16 -21.48
N THR A 182 4.26 -4.31 -21.71
CA THR A 182 5.31 -4.83 -20.84
C THR A 182 6.71 -4.28 -21.10
N ALA A 183 6.94 -3.55 -22.19
CA ALA A 183 8.29 -3.06 -22.52
C ALA A 183 8.32 -1.86 -23.48
N ALA A 184 9.37 -1.03 -23.33
CA ALA A 184 9.64 0.15 -24.16
C ALA A 184 9.64 -0.14 -25.67
N ASN A 185 10.25 -1.25 -26.11
CA ASN A 185 10.32 -1.58 -27.54
C ASN A 185 8.94 -1.85 -28.16
N LYS A 186 7.97 -2.31 -27.38
CA LYS A 186 6.60 -2.60 -27.84
C LYS A 186 5.81 -1.32 -28.10
N THR A 187 6.13 -0.21 -27.43
CA THR A 187 5.43 1.09 -27.62
C THR A 187 5.86 1.83 -28.90
N LYS A 188 6.81 1.29 -29.67
CA LYS A 188 7.25 1.90 -30.94
C LYS A 188 6.16 1.88 -32.01
N ALA A 189 5.36 0.81 -32.05
CA ALA A 189 4.27 0.63 -33.00
C ALA A 189 2.94 0.48 -32.25
N ILE A 190 2.45 1.57 -31.65
CA ILE A 190 1.16 1.55 -30.94
C ILE A 190 -0.03 1.29 -31.86
N VAL A 191 0.08 1.74 -33.12
CA VAL A 191 -0.90 1.56 -34.19
C VAL A 191 -0.16 1.12 -35.46
N GLY A 192 -0.63 0.05 -36.09
CA GLY A 192 0.03 -0.57 -37.25
C GLY A 192 -0.32 0.03 -38.62
N SER A 193 -1.07 1.15 -38.68
CA SER A 193 -1.58 1.75 -39.93
C SER A 193 -0.50 2.20 -40.91
N GLY A 194 0.77 2.28 -40.46
CA GLY A 194 1.90 2.79 -41.23
C GLY A 194 1.93 4.30 -41.40
N LYS A 195 1.02 5.05 -40.76
CA LYS A 195 1.01 6.51 -40.74
C LYS A 195 1.80 7.01 -39.53
N SER A 196 2.82 7.84 -39.73
CA SER A 196 3.67 8.37 -38.65
C SER A 196 2.90 9.21 -37.61
N SER A 197 1.83 9.87 -38.04
CA SER A 197 0.92 10.61 -37.16
C SER A 197 0.27 9.72 -36.10
N ASP A 198 0.02 8.45 -36.42
CA ASP A 198 -0.71 7.52 -35.56
C ASP A 198 0.19 6.93 -34.45
N THR A 199 1.51 7.13 -34.51
CA THR A 199 2.46 6.64 -33.49
C THR A 199 3.11 7.76 -32.69
N THR A 200 2.79 9.01 -33.00
CA THR A 200 3.32 10.21 -32.34
C THR A 200 2.37 10.63 -31.22
N VAL A 201 2.74 10.30 -29.99
CA VAL A 201 1.94 10.58 -28.78
C VAL A 201 2.77 11.39 -27.79
N THR A 202 2.11 12.22 -27.00
CA THR A 202 2.70 12.91 -25.85
C THR A 202 2.31 12.20 -24.56
N ASP A 203 3.02 12.51 -23.47
CA ASP A 203 2.70 12.04 -22.13
C ASP A 203 1.26 12.37 -21.70
N ALA A 204 0.66 13.44 -22.21
CA ALA A 204 -0.77 13.77 -22.01
C ALA A 204 -1.78 12.69 -22.48
N ALA A 205 -1.34 11.68 -23.24
CA ALA A 205 -2.15 10.53 -23.60
C ALA A 205 -2.06 9.37 -22.60
N HIS A 206 -1.08 9.40 -21.69
CA HIS A 206 -0.84 8.35 -20.71
C HIS A 206 -0.64 6.98 -21.39
N ILE A 207 0.15 6.96 -22.48
CA ILE A 207 0.47 5.73 -23.23
C ILE A 207 1.93 5.36 -22.95
N GLY A 208 2.18 4.12 -22.57
CA GLY A 208 3.43 3.74 -21.98
C GLY A 208 3.68 2.24 -21.83
N TYR A 209 4.57 1.91 -20.90
CA TYR A 209 4.82 0.54 -20.47
C TYR A 209 5.08 0.51 -18.96
N TRP A 210 4.82 -0.64 -18.33
CA TRP A 210 5.15 -0.86 -16.92
C TRP A 210 6.45 -1.66 -16.77
N ASN A 211 7.05 -1.56 -15.59
CA ASN A 211 8.24 -2.32 -15.19
C ASN A 211 8.15 -2.71 -13.70
N ASP A 212 9.22 -3.29 -13.17
CA ASP A 212 9.37 -3.63 -11.76
C ASP A 212 8.19 -4.46 -11.22
N ASN A 213 7.75 -5.47 -11.99
CA ASN A 213 6.58 -6.30 -11.68
C ASN A 213 5.29 -5.48 -11.49
N GLU A 214 5.04 -4.54 -12.41
CA GLU A 214 3.83 -3.69 -12.44
C GLU A 214 3.76 -2.66 -11.31
N VAL A 215 4.87 -2.34 -10.66
CA VAL A 215 4.91 -1.31 -9.61
C VAL A 215 5.10 0.09 -10.21
N HIS A 216 5.91 0.20 -11.25
CA HIS A 216 6.28 1.48 -11.88
C HIS A 216 5.93 1.49 -13.36
N TYR A 217 5.89 2.68 -13.95
CA TYR A 217 5.55 2.88 -15.36
C TYR A 217 6.31 4.04 -15.99
N TYR A 218 6.39 4.01 -17.32
CA TYR A 218 6.99 5.04 -18.15
C TYR A 218 5.98 5.48 -19.20
N LEU A 219 5.85 6.80 -19.41
CA LEU A 219 5.00 7.35 -20.46
C LEU A 219 5.84 7.74 -21.68
N LYS A 220 5.26 7.57 -22.86
CA LYS A 220 5.87 7.96 -24.13
C LYS A 220 5.63 9.44 -24.41
N ASN A 221 6.68 10.17 -24.76
CA ASN A 221 6.61 11.54 -25.24
C ASN A 221 7.43 11.68 -26.53
N GLY A 222 6.78 11.38 -27.66
CA GLY A 222 7.40 11.30 -28.98
C GLY A 222 8.43 10.17 -29.03
N ALA A 223 9.71 10.53 -29.18
CA ALA A 223 10.84 9.62 -29.15
C ALA A 223 11.46 9.44 -27.75
N ASN A 224 11.00 10.23 -26.77
CA ASN A 224 11.48 10.21 -25.39
C ASN A 224 10.49 9.46 -24.49
N GLU A 225 10.92 9.22 -23.25
CA GLU A 225 10.14 8.61 -22.18
C GLU A 225 10.19 9.51 -20.95
N THR A 226 9.08 9.55 -20.20
CA THR A 226 8.96 10.25 -18.91
C THR A 226 8.68 9.23 -17.81
N TYR A 227 9.36 9.39 -16.68
CA TYR A 227 9.25 8.54 -15.50
C TYR A 227 9.10 9.40 -14.26
N ASP A 228 8.13 9.06 -13.41
CA ASP A 228 7.92 9.69 -12.11
C ASP A 228 8.07 8.66 -11.01
N ALA A 229 9.19 8.70 -10.29
CA ALA A 229 9.47 7.78 -9.19
C ALA A 229 8.56 7.98 -7.97
N SER A 230 7.82 9.09 -7.91
CA SER A 230 6.89 9.36 -6.81
C SER A 230 5.52 8.73 -7.01
N ARG A 231 5.22 8.21 -8.20
CA ARG A 231 3.93 7.62 -8.56
C ARG A 231 4.06 6.13 -8.87
N TYR A 232 3.07 5.36 -8.42
CA TYR A 232 2.95 3.94 -8.72
C TYR A 232 2.03 3.70 -9.90
N PHE A 233 2.19 2.55 -10.55
CA PHE A 233 1.40 2.20 -11.73
C PHE A 233 -0.08 1.98 -11.42
N TYR A 234 -0.43 1.48 -10.23
CA TYR A 234 -1.84 1.37 -9.83
C TYR A 234 -2.51 2.75 -9.77
N GLU A 235 -1.81 3.80 -9.31
CA GLU A 235 -2.33 5.18 -9.25
C GLU A 235 -2.62 5.71 -10.66
N GLU A 236 -1.77 5.36 -11.62
CA GLU A 236 -1.93 5.73 -13.03
C GLU A 236 -3.12 5.04 -13.69
N LEU A 237 -3.37 3.76 -13.34
CA LEU A 237 -4.56 3.05 -13.82
C LEU A 237 -5.83 3.60 -13.18
N GLU A 238 -5.80 3.92 -11.88
CA GLU A 238 -6.93 4.52 -11.16
C GLU A 238 -7.27 5.92 -11.70
N ASP A 239 -6.26 6.73 -12.07
CA ASP A 239 -6.48 7.99 -12.80
C ASP A 239 -7.17 7.74 -14.15
N GLY A 240 -6.87 6.61 -14.79
CA GLY A 240 -7.56 6.17 -16.00
C GLY A 240 -9.03 5.82 -15.76
N ILE A 241 -9.36 5.15 -14.66
CA ILE A 241 -10.75 4.88 -14.23
C ILE A 241 -11.46 6.20 -13.94
N ARG A 242 -10.82 7.11 -13.19
CA ARG A 242 -11.31 8.47 -12.97
C ARG A 242 -11.54 9.22 -14.28
N ASN A 243 -10.67 9.07 -15.27
CA ASN A 243 -10.87 9.70 -16.58
C ASN A 243 -12.12 9.17 -17.28
N ILE A 244 -12.38 7.86 -17.20
CA ILE A 244 -13.57 7.24 -17.77
C ILE A 244 -14.81 7.83 -17.11
N VAL A 245 -14.90 7.78 -15.79
CA VAL A 245 -16.05 8.30 -15.02
C VAL A 245 -16.27 9.79 -15.27
N VAL A 246 -15.25 10.61 -15.01
CA VAL A 246 -15.41 12.08 -14.98
C VAL A 246 -15.48 12.68 -16.37
N ILE A 247 -14.61 12.26 -17.28
CA ILE A 247 -14.48 12.92 -18.59
C ILE A 247 -15.26 12.22 -19.70
N ARG A 248 -15.34 10.89 -19.69
CA ARG A 248 -16.02 10.13 -20.76
C ARG A 248 -17.51 9.95 -20.47
N LEU A 249 -17.86 9.78 -19.20
CA LEU A 249 -19.21 9.48 -18.76
C LEU A 249 -19.91 10.69 -18.09
N ASP A 250 -19.17 11.78 -17.84
CA ASP A 250 -19.67 13.04 -17.26
C ASP A 250 -20.34 12.82 -15.89
N ARG A 251 -19.59 12.16 -14.98
CA ARG A 251 -20.02 11.80 -13.62
C ARG A 251 -19.07 12.31 -12.55
N ASP A 252 -19.58 12.50 -11.35
CA ASP A 252 -18.76 12.77 -10.19
C ASP A 252 -18.07 11.48 -9.72
N PHE A 253 -16.80 11.58 -9.32
CA PHE A 253 -16.01 10.45 -8.83
C PHE A 253 -16.26 10.19 -7.35
N THR A 254 -17.53 9.95 -7.01
CA THR A 254 -18.01 9.69 -5.65
C THR A 254 -18.90 8.46 -5.67
N VAL A 255 -18.98 7.72 -4.55
CA VAL A 255 -19.76 6.47 -4.46
C VAL A 255 -21.22 6.66 -4.86
N ALA A 256 -21.78 7.84 -4.58
CA ALA A 256 -23.18 8.16 -4.90
C ALA A 256 -23.47 8.37 -6.40
N ASP A 257 -22.50 8.79 -7.22
CA ASP A 257 -22.76 9.20 -8.62
C ASP A 257 -21.99 8.41 -9.68
N TYR A 258 -20.81 7.85 -9.37
CA TYR A 258 -19.90 7.35 -10.40
C TYR A 258 -20.48 6.23 -11.28
N GLU A 259 -21.42 5.45 -10.76
CA GLU A 259 -22.15 4.39 -11.48
C GLU A 259 -23.60 4.73 -11.79
N ASN A 260 -24.10 5.87 -11.32
CA ASN A 260 -25.53 6.15 -11.30
C ASN A 260 -26.12 6.24 -12.71
N GLY A 261 -27.01 5.29 -13.04
CA GLY A 261 -27.66 5.22 -14.34
C GLY A 261 -26.77 4.70 -15.48
N LEU A 262 -25.58 4.18 -15.16
CA LEU A 262 -24.77 3.43 -16.11
C LEU A 262 -25.25 1.97 -16.21
N PRO A 263 -25.10 1.32 -17.37
CA PRO A 263 -25.46 -0.08 -17.54
C PRO A 263 -24.35 -1.04 -17.11
N PHE A 264 -23.33 -0.54 -16.40
CA PHE A 264 -22.16 -1.26 -15.88
C PHE A 264 -21.61 -0.53 -14.65
N SER A 265 -20.92 -1.28 -13.80
CA SER A 265 -19.96 -0.84 -12.80
C SER A 265 -18.55 -0.90 -13.41
N ILE A 266 -17.61 -0.09 -12.92
CA ILE A 266 -16.22 -0.15 -13.40
C ILE A 266 -15.28 -0.48 -12.25
N ASP A 267 -14.44 -1.48 -12.47
CA ASP A 267 -13.46 -1.92 -11.50
C ASP A 267 -12.39 -0.86 -11.24
N HIS A 268 -12.05 -0.68 -9.97
CA HIS A 268 -11.02 0.24 -9.51
C HIS A 268 -9.68 -0.46 -9.24
N TYR A 269 -8.59 0.31 -9.18
CA TYR A 269 -7.25 -0.20 -8.94
C TYR A 269 -6.69 0.22 -7.57
N ALA A 270 -6.47 -0.78 -6.72
CA ALA A 270 -5.74 -0.64 -5.46
C ALA A 270 -4.33 -1.26 -5.58
N PRO A 271 -3.38 -0.87 -4.73
CA PRO A 271 -2.10 -1.56 -4.63
C PRO A 271 -2.26 -2.92 -3.95
N GLY A 272 -1.61 -3.94 -4.53
CA GLY A 272 -1.39 -5.22 -3.89
C GLY A 272 -0.24 -5.17 -2.87
N THR A 273 0.07 -6.32 -2.29
CA THR A 273 1.11 -6.47 -1.24
C THR A 273 2.48 -5.94 -1.65
N TYR A 274 2.82 -5.99 -2.94
CA TYR A 274 4.10 -5.51 -3.46
C TYR A 274 3.96 -4.27 -4.36
N GLY A 275 2.81 -3.59 -4.33
CA GLY A 275 2.55 -2.36 -5.08
C GLY A 275 1.98 -2.56 -6.49
N GLN A 276 1.88 -3.82 -6.95
CA GLN A 276 1.25 -4.14 -8.23
C GLN A 276 -0.26 -3.85 -8.21
N PRO A 277 -0.87 -3.40 -9.31
CA PRO A 277 -2.31 -3.13 -9.36
C PRO A 277 -3.13 -4.39 -9.15
N VAL A 278 -4.12 -4.31 -8.26
CA VAL A 278 -5.15 -5.33 -8.02
C VAL A 278 -6.53 -4.67 -8.03
N LYS A 279 -7.59 -5.48 -8.15
CA LYS A 279 -8.96 -4.97 -8.01
C LYS A 279 -9.15 -4.40 -6.61
N GLY A 280 -9.70 -3.19 -6.55
CA GLY A 280 -10.16 -2.52 -5.34
C GLY A 280 -11.56 -1.97 -5.52
N TYR A 281 -12.06 -1.33 -4.48
CA TYR A 281 -13.34 -0.63 -4.48
C TYR A 281 -13.13 0.81 -4.04
N LEU A 282 -13.94 1.73 -4.58
CA LEU A 282 -13.79 3.15 -4.32
C LEU A 282 -14.08 3.44 -2.84
N LEU A 283 -13.15 4.11 -2.17
CA LEU A 283 -13.36 4.71 -0.87
C LEU A 283 -13.44 6.23 -1.04
N SER A 284 -14.58 6.80 -0.65
CA SER A 284 -14.79 8.24 -0.62
C SER A 284 -15.07 8.73 0.80
N VAL A 285 -14.78 9.99 1.07
CA VAL A 285 -14.95 10.59 2.38
C VAL A 285 -15.84 11.82 2.24
N SER A 286 -16.94 11.83 2.98
CA SER A 286 -17.87 12.97 2.97
C SER A 286 -17.22 14.21 3.56
N ARG A 287 -17.57 15.38 3.01
CA ARG A 287 -17.25 16.66 3.64
C ARG A 287 -18.09 16.77 4.91
N VAL A 288 -17.43 17.05 6.03
CA VAL A 288 -18.10 17.18 7.33
C VAL A 288 -18.77 18.55 7.43
N ASP A 289 -20.10 18.57 7.31
CA ASP A 289 -20.92 19.78 7.43
C ASP A 289 -21.81 19.70 8.69
N VAL A 290 -22.08 20.85 9.31
CA VAL A 290 -22.90 20.94 10.52
C VAL A 290 -24.09 21.85 10.28
N ALA A 291 -25.29 21.33 10.55
CA ALA A 291 -26.52 22.11 10.51
C ALA A 291 -26.60 23.10 11.68
N ASN A 292 -26.90 24.36 11.38
CA ASN A 292 -27.17 25.39 12.38
C ASN A 292 -28.67 25.49 12.66
N SER A 293 -29.03 25.99 13.85
CA SER A 293 -30.43 26.16 14.28
C SER A 293 -31.25 27.13 13.42
N ASN A 294 -30.60 27.97 12.61
CA ASN A 294 -31.23 28.90 11.66
C ASN A 294 -31.47 28.29 10.26
N GLY A 295 -31.18 27.00 10.07
CA GLY A 295 -31.32 26.30 8.79
C GLY A 295 -30.16 26.49 7.80
N THR A 296 -29.07 27.17 8.19
CA THR A 296 -27.83 27.25 7.39
C THR A 296 -26.85 26.15 7.78
N PHE A 297 -25.84 25.88 6.95
CA PHE A 297 -24.80 24.89 7.25
C PHE A 297 -23.44 25.57 7.42
N ASP A 298 -22.73 25.20 8.48
CA ASP A 298 -21.29 25.44 8.59
C ASP A 298 -20.61 24.30 7.82
N GLN A 299 -19.79 24.63 6.83
CA GLN A 299 -19.20 23.65 5.92
C GLN A 299 -17.76 23.31 6.29
N ASP A 300 -17.34 22.07 5.99
CA ASP A 300 -15.97 21.59 6.18
C ASP A 300 -15.43 21.84 7.60
N VAL A 301 -16.22 21.50 8.62
CA VAL A 301 -15.94 21.86 10.02
C VAL A 301 -14.93 20.94 10.72
N ALA A 302 -14.53 19.84 10.07
CA ALA A 302 -13.57 18.89 10.61
C ALA A 302 -12.63 18.37 9.51
N THR A 303 -11.44 17.94 9.91
CA THR A 303 -10.64 17.04 9.10
C THR A 303 -11.21 15.63 9.26
N PHE A 304 -11.35 14.90 8.17
CA PHE A 304 -11.77 13.50 8.18
C PHE A 304 -10.96 12.76 7.13
N THR A 305 -10.16 11.81 7.57
CA THR A 305 -9.09 11.22 6.76
C THR A 305 -9.02 9.72 7.01
N ALA A 306 -8.88 8.97 5.94
CA ALA A 306 -8.67 7.53 5.95
C ALA A 306 -7.25 7.18 5.47
N TYR A 307 -6.68 6.17 6.10
CA TYR A 307 -5.34 5.65 5.87
C TYR A 307 -5.46 4.13 5.72
N PRO A 308 -5.60 3.63 4.49
CA PRO A 308 -5.66 2.20 4.25
C PRO A 308 -4.30 1.53 4.52
N GLY A 309 -4.35 0.44 5.26
CA GLY A 309 -3.18 -0.32 5.67
C GLY A 309 -2.30 0.40 6.71
N GLY A 310 -1.14 -0.19 7.00
CA GLY A 310 -0.16 0.36 7.95
C GLY A 310 0.84 1.33 7.32
N ALA A 311 1.76 1.86 8.13
CA ALA A 311 2.76 2.89 7.75
C ALA A 311 3.71 2.54 6.58
N ASN A 312 3.73 1.28 6.11
CA ASN A 312 4.55 0.81 4.99
C ASN A 312 3.69 0.33 3.82
N SER A 313 2.48 0.88 3.65
CA SER A 313 1.62 0.56 2.52
C SER A 313 1.96 1.41 1.30
N PHE A 314 1.55 0.95 0.12
CA PHE A 314 1.59 1.72 -1.12
C PHE A 314 0.43 2.70 -1.23
N TYR A 315 -0.51 2.69 -0.26
CA TYR A 315 -1.68 3.56 -0.26
C TYR A 315 -1.31 5.02 0.02
N ARG A 316 -2.19 5.91 -0.44
CA ARG A 316 -2.18 7.33 -0.09
C ARG A 316 -3.23 7.61 0.99
N ILE A 317 -3.08 8.77 1.62
CA ILE A 317 -4.12 9.32 2.49
C ILE A 317 -5.34 9.63 1.62
N ILE A 318 -6.51 9.26 2.09
CA ILE A 318 -7.79 9.49 1.44
C ILE A 318 -8.58 10.50 2.26
N ASP A 319 -9.07 11.55 1.61
CA ASP A 319 -9.94 12.55 2.19
C ASP A 319 -11.02 12.99 1.18
N LYS A 320 -11.80 14.02 1.55
CA LYS A 320 -12.89 14.55 0.74
C LYS A 320 -12.48 15.03 -0.66
N ASP A 321 -11.21 15.37 -0.87
CA ASP A 321 -10.69 15.86 -2.15
C ASP A 321 -9.91 14.77 -2.90
N SER A 322 -9.67 13.62 -2.26
CA SER A 322 -8.75 12.59 -2.72
C SER A 322 -9.28 11.17 -2.52
N SER A 323 -10.46 10.88 -3.07
CA SER A 323 -11.00 9.51 -3.12
C SER A 323 -10.07 8.57 -3.89
N ALA A 324 -9.95 7.33 -3.42
CA ALA A 324 -9.09 6.32 -4.06
C ALA A 324 -9.63 4.92 -3.79
N ALA A 325 -9.14 3.95 -4.57
CA ALA A 325 -9.52 2.56 -4.39
C ALA A 325 -8.78 1.88 -3.23
N VAL A 326 -9.48 1.01 -2.52
CA VAL A 326 -8.92 0.16 -1.46
C VAL A 326 -9.28 -1.30 -1.72
N ARG A 327 -8.32 -2.20 -1.52
CA ARG A 327 -8.54 -3.65 -1.67
C ARG A 327 -9.45 -4.15 -0.55
N PRO A 328 -10.40 -5.06 -0.83
CA PRO A 328 -11.15 -5.77 0.20
C PRO A 328 -10.28 -6.41 1.28
N GLY A 329 -10.80 -6.41 2.51
CA GLY A 329 -10.15 -6.96 3.70
C GLY A 329 -8.88 -6.22 4.11
N GLU A 330 -8.63 -5.02 3.57
CA GLU A 330 -7.60 -4.13 4.09
C GLU A 330 -8.17 -3.35 5.28
N THR A 331 -7.49 -3.38 6.42
CA THR A 331 -7.84 -2.53 7.56
C THR A 331 -7.61 -1.07 7.20
N VAL A 332 -8.66 -0.25 7.30
CA VAL A 332 -8.59 1.19 7.07
C VAL A 332 -8.61 1.90 8.40
N HIS A 333 -7.55 2.66 8.69
CA HIS A 333 -7.49 3.53 9.85
C HIS A 333 -8.11 4.88 9.52
N VAL A 334 -8.96 5.39 10.40
CA VAL A 334 -9.72 6.61 10.20
C VAL A 334 -9.49 7.54 11.38
N THR A 335 -9.23 8.81 11.10
CA THR A 335 -9.09 9.85 12.11
C THR A 335 -9.90 11.07 11.74
N THR A 336 -10.44 11.75 12.75
CA THR A 336 -11.16 13.00 12.58
C THR A 336 -10.78 14.00 13.66
N ALA A 337 -10.83 15.30 13.32
CA ALA A 337 -10.58 16.36 14.28
C ALA A 337 -11.34 17.65 13.89
N ALA A 338 -11.97 18.29 14.86
CA ALA A 338 -12.68 19.56 14.66
C ALA A 338 -11.73 20.69 14.21
N LYS A 339 -12.12 21.46 13.20
CA LYS A 339 -11.46 22.69 12.76
C LYS A 339 -11.96 23.89 13.57
N ASN A 340 -11.70 23.85 14.87
CA ASN A 340 -12.16 24.89 15.80
C ASN A 340 -11.41 26.21 15.60
N THR A 341 -12.16 27.31 15.50
CA THR A 341 -11.62 28.69 15.37
C THR A 341 -12.21 29.61 16.44
N ASN A 342 -11.75 30.86 16.51
CA ASN A 342 -12.27 31.83 17.48
C ASN A 342 -13.73 32.19 17.17
N GLY A 343 -14.68 31.46 17.78
CA GLY A 343 -16.13 31.70 17.69
C GLY A 343 -16.95 30.56 17.07
N SER A 344 -16.29 29.60 16.43
CA SER A 344 -16.92 28.38 15.89
C SER A 344 -16.26 27.16 16.50
N ILE A 345 -17.01 26.49 17.36
CA ILE A 345 -16.57 25.33 18.11
C ILE A 345 -17.46 24.16 17.70
N TYR A 346 -16.83 23.06 17.36
CA TYR A 346 -17.45 21.82 16.92
C TYR A 346 -16.86 20.67 17.71
N GLN A 347 -17.69 19.66 17.94
CA GLN A 347 -17.30 18.37 18.50
C GLN A 347 -18.12 17.27 17.85
N MET A 348 -17.62 16.04 17.87
CA MET A 348 -18.40 14.88 17.47
C MET A 348 -19.64 14.74 18.37
N VAL A 349 -20.71 14.16 17.84
CA VAL A 349 -21.91 13.86 18.63
C VAL A 349 -21.55 12.89 19.75
N THR A 350 -21.98 13.21 20.96
CA THR A 350 -21.63 12.50 22.19
C THR A 350 -22.48 11.23 22.35
N ASP A 351 -21.88 10.11 22.73
CA ASP A 351 -22.59 8.88 23.12
C ASP A 351 -21.83 8.19 24.25
N GLU A 352 -22.38 8.23 25.46
CA GLU A 352 -21.74 7.68 26.66
C GLU A 352 -21.68 6.15 26.68
N ASN A 353 -22.43 5.48 25.80
CA ASN A 353 -22.41 4.01 25.70
C ASN A 353 -21.28 3.51 24.81
N GLU A 354 -20.65 4.41 24.05
CA GLU A 354 -19.60 4.08 23.09
C GLU A 354 -18.21 4.17 23.74
N PRO A 355 -17.25 3.30 23.39
CA PRO A 355 -15.91 3.31 23.99
C PRO A 355 -15.18 4.65 23.86
N GLY A 356 -15.42 5.39 22.78
CA GLY A 356 -14.85 6.72 22.55
C GLY A 356 -15.63 7.88 23.19
N GLY A 357 -16.77 7.62 23.85
CA GLY A 357 -17.66 8.64 24.41
C GLY A 357 -18.40 9.48 23.37
N VAL A 358 -18.32 9.11 22.10
CA VAL A 358 -18.91 9.79 20.95
C VAL A 358 -19.44 8.76 19.97
N LYS A 359 -20.46 9.15 19.21
CA LYS A 359 -21.02 8.34 18.12
C LYS A 359 -19.89 8.01 17.12
N PRO A 360 -19.67 6.72 16.80
CA PRO A 360 -18.64 6.33 15.86
C PRO A 360 -18.86 6.96 14.48
N PRO A 361 -17.79 7.30 13.74
CA PRO A 361 -17.88 7.47 12.30
C PRO A 361 -18.42 6.19 11.66
N THR A 362 -19.04 6.33 10.49
CA THR A 362 -19.68 5.22 9.79
C THR A 362 -19.10 5.03 8.40
N TYR A 363 -19.15 3.79 7.90
CA TYR A 363 -18.93 3.47 6.49
C TYR A 363 -20.20 2.84 5.92
N THR A 364 -20.44 2.97 4.62
CA THR A 364 -21.61 2.37 3.95
C THR A 364 -21.37 0.89 3.64
N ASP A 365 -22.32 0.00 3.95
CA ASP A 365 -22.30 -1.42 3.56
C ASP A 365 -22.89 -1.68 2.16
N GLU A 366 -22.89 -2.95 1.72
CA GLU A 366 -23.34 -3.38 0.39
C GLU A 366 -24.81 -3.04 0.12
N ASP A 367 -25.62 -2.95 1.17
CA ASP A 367 -27.04 -2.62 1.12
C ASP A 367 -27.29 -1.10 1.15
N GLY A 368 -26.23 -0.30 1.25
CA GLY A 368 -26.32 1.15 1.38
C GLY A 368 -26.57 1.65 2.80
N ASN A 369 -26.46 0.79 3.82
CA ASN A 369 -26.69 1.16 5.20
C ASN A 369 -25.40 1.62 5.89
N PRO A 370 -25.46 2.62 6.78
CA PRO A 370 -24.31 3.02 7.57
C PRO A 370 -23.98 1.96 8.64
N GLN A 371 -22.70 1.64 8.77
CA GLN A 371 -22.14 0.73 9.77
C GLN A 371 -21.11 1.46 10.63
N ASP A 372 -21.19 1.27 11.95
CA ASP A 372 -20.29 1.89 12.91
C ASP A 372 -18.87 1.32 12.78
N MET A 373 -17.88 2.21 12.78
CA MET A 373 -16.47 1.82 12.83
C MET A 373 -16.05 1.39 14.23
N THR A 374 -15.03 0.53 14.31
CA THR A 374 -14.48 0.08 15.59
C THR A 374 -13.53 1.12 16.16
N TYR A 375 -13.77 1.56 17.40
CA TYR A 375 -12.88 2.47 18.12
C TYR A 375 -11.50 1.82 18.38
N GLN A 376 -10.44 2.59 18.17
CA GLN A 376 -9.06 2.25 18.53
C GLN A 376 -8.55 3.23 19.60
N THR A 377 -7.67 2.75 20.49
CA THR A 377 -7.03 3.65 21.45
C THR A 377 -6.19 4.71 20.72
N GLY A 378 -6.19 5.94 21.24
CA GLY A 378 -5.63 7.11 20.56
C GLY A 378 -6.67 7.93 19.77
N GLY A 379 -7.97 7.69 19.94
CA GLY A 379 -9.05 8.48 19.31
C GLY A 379 -9.27 8.18 17.81
N GLY A 380 -8.67 7.10 17.32
CA GLY A 380 -8.84 6.63 15.94
C GLY A 380 -9.96 5.61 15.82
N TYR A 381 -10.37 5.35 14.59
CA TYR A 381 -11.35 4.31 14.25
C TYR A 381 -10.79 3.41 13.17
N THR A 382 -11.31 2.20 13.08
CA THR A 382 -10.97 1.25 12.01
C THR A 382 -12.20 0.53 11.50
N PHE A 383 -12.16 0.17 10.23
CA PHE A 383 -13.04 -0.84 9.64
C PHE A 383 -12.25 -1.68 8.64
N GLU A 384 -12.79 -2.83 8.26
CA GLU A 384 -12.24 -3.65 7.18
C GLU A 384 -12.90 -3.24 5.87
N MET A 385 -12.11 -2.95 4.84
CA MET A 385 -12.66 -2.56 3.55
C MET A 385 -13.56 -3.68 3.00
N PRO A 386 -14.84 -3.41 2.70
CA PRO A 386 -15.76 -4.43 2.20
C PRO A 386 -15.54 -4.71 0.71
N GLU A 387 -16.24 -5.73 0.18
CA GLU A 387 -16.19 -6.08 -1.26
C GLU A 387 -17.13 -5.20 -2.11
N HIS A 388 -17.26 -3.92 -1.76
CA HIS A 388 -18.01 -2.91 -2.51
C HIS A 388 -17.48 -1.49 -2.23
N SER A 389 -17.83 -0.55 -3.10
CA SER A 389 -17.45 0.86 -2.95
C SER A 389 -18.19 1.50 -1.77
N THR A 390 -17.48 2.24 -0.93
CA THR A 390 -18.01 2.74 0.36
C THR A 390 -17.70 4.21 0.60
N GLU A 391 -18.62 4.90 1.27
CA GLU A 391 -18.48 6.29 1.69
C GLU A 391 -18.33 6.36 3.21
N LEU A 392 -17.42 7.22 3.67
CA LEU A 392 -17.22 7.48 5.09
C LEU A 392 -17.98 8.73 5.51
N ASP A 393 -18.67 8.65 6.64
CA ASP A 393 -19.38 9.77 7.25
C ASP A 393 -19.05 9.92 8.75
N VAL A 394 -19.20 11.13 9.28
CA VAL A 394 -19.03 11.44 10.70
C VAL A 394 -19.89 12.62 11.11
N GLU A 395 -20.56 12.49 12.25
CA GLU A 395 -21.50 13.50 12.74
C GLU A 395 -20.84 14.45 13.74
N TYR A 396 -20.91 15.75 13.44
CA TYR A 396 -20.47 16.83 14.32
C TYR A 396 -21.64 17.74 14.71
N ILE A 397 -21.50 18.38 15.85
CA ILE A 397 -22.41 19.43 16.33
C ILE A 397 -21.65 20.70 16.65
N ARG A 398 -22.32 21.83 16.48
CA ARG A 398 -21.83 23.13 16.93
C ARG A 398 -22.10 23.31 18.41
N THR A 399 -21.09 23.74 19.16
CA THR A 399 -21.20 24.08 20.57
C THR A 399 -20.85 25.55 20.80
N THR A 400 -21.37 26.13 21.88
CA THR A 400 -20.98 27.48 22.34
C THR A 400 -19.83 27.45 23.33
N SER A 401 -19.70 26.34 24.05
CA SER A 401 -18.68 26.10 25.06
C SER A 401 -17.57 25.23 24.49
N LYS A 402 -16.33 25.56 24.85
CA LYS A 402 -15.08 24.86 24.51
C LYS A 402 -14.33 24.58 25.78
N LEU A 403 -13.84 23.36 25.91
CA LEU A 403 -12.87 22.98 26.92
C LEU A 403 -11.49 22.91 26.28
N SER A 404 -10.66 23.92 26.52
CA SER A 404 -9.30 23.98 25.99
C SER A 404 -8.33 23.31 26.94
N MET A 405 -7.34 22.60 26.41
CA MET A 405 -6.40 21.83 27.21
C MET A 405 -5.02 22.47 27.24
N ASP A 406 -4.40 22.53 28.42
CA ASP A 406 -3.05 23.07 28.62
C ASP A 406 -2.20 22.13 29.51
N PRO A 407 -1.15 21.50 28.95
CA PRO A 407 -0.69 21.61 27.57
C PRO A 407 -1.60 20.91 26.56
N ALA A 408 -1.54 21.33 25.29
CA ALA A 408 -2.35 20.76 24.21
C ALA A 408 -1.95 19.32 23.81
N ASN A 409 -0.70 18.93 24.12
CA ASN A 409 -0.16 17.58 23.94
C ASN A 409 0.74 17.24 25.14
N VAL A 410 0.80 15.96 25.51
CA VAL A 410 1.72 15.47 26.54
C VAL A 410 2.59 14.37 25.94
N THR A 411 3.89 14.39 26.24
CA THR A 411 4.82 13.34 25.84
C THR A 411 5.60 12.84 27.05
N PHE A 412 5.79 11.53 27.13
CA PHE A 412 6.66 10.86 28.09
C PHE A 412 7.75 10.11 27.34
N HIS A 413 9.00 10.25 27.77
CA HIS A 413 10.11 9.44 27.25
C HIS A 413 10.59 8.46 28.31
N VAL A 414 10.40 7.17 28.04
CA VAL A 414 10.87 6.07 28.88
C VAL A 414 12.14 5.48 28.27
N VAL A 415 13.28 5.74 28.91
CA VAL A 415 14.59 5.31 28.43
C VAL A 415 15.18 4.28 29.39
N GLN A 416 15.40 3.06 28.92
CA GLN A 416 16.13 2.04 29.65
C GLN A 416 17.57 1.93 29.15
N THR A 417 18.54 2.24 30.00
CA THR A 417 19.97 2.09 29.73
C THR A 417 20.51 0.82 30.37
N ARG A 418 21.20 0.01 29.58
CA ARG A 418 21.85 -1.25 29.99
C ARG A 418 23.36 -1.08 29.87
N THR A 419 24.10 -1.34 30.94
CA THR A 419 25.56 -1.20 30.98
C THR A 419 26.23 -2.44 31.58
N GLY A 420 27.54 -2.59 31.37
CA GLY A 420 28.33 -3.66 31.98
C GLY A 420 28.38 -4.93 31.14
N ASP A 421 28.24 -6.09 31.78
CA ASP A 421 28.22 -7.39 31.12
C ASP A 421 26.86 -7.62 30.44
N ARG A 422 26.87 -7.92 29.14
CA ARG A 422 25.64 -8.09 28.35
C ARG A 422 24.73 -9.22 28.83
N LYS A 423 25.31 -10.28 29.41
CA LYS A 423 24.53 -11.39 29.98
C LYS A 423 23.89 -11.03 31.32
N ASN A 424 24.50 -10.11 32.06
CA ASN A 424 24.06 -9.69 33.40
C ASN A 424 24.20 -8.16 33.54
N PRO A 425 23.42 -7.38 32.78
CA PRO A 425 23.64 -5.95 32.72
C PRO A 425 23.13 -5.26 33.98
N THR A 426 23.77 -4.14 34.31
CA THR A 426 23.16 -3.15 35.21
C THR A 426 22.16 -2.35 34.40
N VAL A 427 20.91 -2.32 34.87
CA VAL A 427 19.78 -1.69 34.18
C VAL A 427 19.33 -0.47 34.96
N GLN A 428 19.28 0.67 34.28
CA GLN A 428 18.69 1.90 34.78
C GLN A 428 17.57 2.33 33.85
N THR A 429 16.41 2.66 34.39
CA THR A 429 15.30 3.24 33.64
C THR A 429 15.07 4.67 34.11
N VAL A 430 14.98 5.60 33.17
CA VAL A 430 14.69 7.01 33.41
C VAL A 430 13.40 7.35 32.66
N VAL A 431 12.49 8.04 33.35
CA VAL A 431 11.25 8.57 32.75
C VAL A 431 11.36 10.08 32.71
N LEU A 432 11.18 10.67 31.53
CA LEU A 432 11.23 12.09 31.28
C LEU A 432 9.88 12.62 30.77
N ASP A 433 9.60 13.90 31.01
CA ASP A 433 8.55 14.63 30.29
C ASP A 433 9.02 15.07 28.89
N GLY A 434 8.11 15.65 28.08
CA GLY A 434 8.43 16.18 26.75
C GLY A 434 9.42 17.34 26.72
N ASN A 435 9.73 17.95 27.87
CA ASN A 435 10.78 18.97 28.02
C ASN A 435 12.10 18.35 28.50
N ASN A 436 12.21 17.02 28.56
CA ASN A 436 13.34 16.25 29.08
C ASN A 436 13.62 16.43 30.58
N ASN A 437 12.65 16.88 31.38
CA ASN A 437 12.78 16.90 32.84
C ASN A 437 12.55 15.51 33.41
N GLN A 438 13.35 15.11 34.39
CA GLN A 438 13.25 13.80 35.01
C GLN A 438 12.04 13.67 35.94
N LEU A 439 11.14 12.75 35.62
CA LEU A 439 9.97 12.38 36.43
C LEU A 439 10.23 11.19 37.35
N ALA A 440 11.12 10.27 36.94
CA ALA A 440 11.55 9.13 37.73
C ALA A 440 12.93 8.61 37.30
N THR A 441 13.63 7.96 38.22
CA THR A 441 14.80 7.12 37.92
C THR A 441 14.78 5.89 38.80
N TYR A 442 15.13 4.74 38.23
CA TYR A 442 15.14 3.47 38.93
C TYR A 442 16.25 2.56 38.41
N THR A 443 16.94 1.89 39.33
CA THR A 443 17.95 0.88 39.00
C THR A 443 17.39 -0.49 39.36
N GLY A 444 17.17 -1.32 38.34
CA GLY A 444 16.54 -2.64 38.48
C GLY A 444 15.81 -3.05 37.21
N ASN A 445 15.35 -4.30 37.19
CA ASN A 445 14.65 -4.89 36.03
C ASN A 445 13.12 -4.79 36.13
N ASP A 446 12.58 -4.57 37.34
CA ASP A 446 11.14 -4.51 37.55
C ASP A 446 10.63 -3.09 37.31
N LEU A 447 10.01 -2.86 36.14
CA LEU A 447 9.44 -1.57 35.78
C LEU A 447 8.24 -1.19 36.67
N SER A 448 7.52 -2.15 37.23
CA SER A 448 6.34 -1.87 38.07
C SER A 448 6.69 -1.19 39.40
N ALA A 449 7.94 -1.33 39.85
CA ALA A 449 8.47 -0.68 41.05
C ALA A 449 8.76 0.82 40.86
N ILE A 450 8.69 1.33 39.62
CA ILE A 450 9.01 2.72 39.30
C ILE A 450 7.85 3.63 39.68
N ASN A 451 8.05 4.49 40.67
CA ASN A 451 7.08 5.53 41.00
C ASN A 451 7.36 6.80 40.20
N VAL A 452 6.53 7.07 39.20
CA VAL A 452 6.66 8.25 38.33
C VAL A 452 5.86 9.43 38.88
N ASN A 453 6.50 10.60 38.96
CA ASN A 453 5.83 11.86 39.25
C ASN A 453 4.86 12.21 38.10
N PRO A 454 3.57 12.48 38.38
CA PRO A 454 2.60 12.77 37.33
C PRO A 454 2.83 14.14 36.69
N VAL A 455 2.49 14.26 35.42
CA VAL A 455 2.37 15.52 34.69
C VAL A 455 0.93 16.01 34.79
N THR A 456 0.75 17.32 34.90
CA THR A 456 -0.58 17.94 35.02
C THR A 456 -1.08 18.49 33.70
N VAL A 457 -2.38 18.34 33.45
CA VAL A 457 -3.08 18.96 32.31
C VAL A 457 -4.29 19.73 32.85
N ASN A 458 -4.39 21.01 32.49
CA ASN A 458 -5.49 21.87 32.87
C ASN A 458 -6.57 21.87 31.78
N ALA A 459 -7.84 21.86 32.19
CA ALA A 459 -8.97 22.13 31.33
C ALA A 459 -9.47 23.56 31.57
N VAL A 460 -9.56 24.35 30.50
CA VAL A 460 -9.89 25.78 30.53
C VAL A 460 -11.15 26.02 29.71
N HIS A 461 -12.20 26.46 30.39
CA HIS A 461 -13.45 26.87 29.75
C HIS A 461 -13.24 28.20 29.01
N ASN A 462 -13.79 28.33 27.80
CA ASN A 462 -13.99 29.66 27.20
C ASN A 462 -15.10 30.37 28.00
N ASP A 463 -14.84 31.54 28.58
CA ASP A 463 -15.84 32.25 29.41
C ASP A 463 -17.14 32.61 28.66
N THR A 464 -17.21 32.37 27.34
CA THR A 464 -18.39 32.54 26.49
C THR A 464 -19.17 31.23 26.39
N GLY A 465 -20.43 31.24 26.82
CA GLY A 465 -21.32 30.08 26.72
C GLY A 465 -21.11 29.01 27.81
N ALA A 466 -20.01 29.07 28.56
CA ALA A 466 -19.73 28.15 29.66
C ALA A 466 -20.82 28.22 30.76
N SER A 467 -21.14 27.05 31.33
CA SER A 467 -21.93 26.95 32.55
C SER A 467 -21.27 27.69 33.71
N THR A 468 -22.07 28.09 34.70
CA THR A 468 -21.55 28.54 36.00
C THR A 468 -20.78 27.43 36.72
N ASP A 469 -21.15 26.18 36.44
CA ASP A 469 -20.40 25.00 36.82
C ASP A 469 -19.17 24.85 35.91
N LYS A 470 -17.97 24.95 36.48
CA LYS A 470 -16.68 24.79 35.77
C LYS A 470 -16.01 23.45 36.08
N THR A 471 -16.76 22.50 36.65
CA THR A 471 -16.26 21.17 36.95
C THR A 471 -16.20 20.29 35.70
N HIS A 472 -15.25 19.38 35.70
CA HIS A 472 -15.00 18.44 34.62
C HIS A 472 -14.48 17.11 35.17
N SER A 473 -14.78 16.01 34.49
CA SER A 473 -14.28 14.67 34.81
C SER A 473 -13.17 14.28 33.85
N TRP A 474 -12.20 13.49 34.33
CA TRP A 474 -11.02 13.08 33.56
C TRP A 474 -11.08 11.58 33.24
N SER A 475 -10.88 11.22 31.97
CA SER A 475 -10.78 9.82 31.52
C SER A 475 -9.57 9.61 30.62
N ILE A 476 -9.08 8.36 30.57
CA ILE A 476 -8.03 7.92 29.66
C ILE A 476 -8.54 6.70 28.90
N ASP A 477 -8.35 6.67 27.58
CA ASP A 477 -8.84 5.58 26.73
C ASP A 477 -7.93 4.34 26.75
N ASP A 478 -6.64 4.49 27.06
CA ASP A 478 -5.66 3.41 27.17
C ASP A 478 -5.01 3.38 28.55
N SER A 479 -5.67 2.71 29.50
CA SER A 479 -5.13 2.52 30.85
C SER A 479 -3.93 1.56 30.92
N ASP A 480 -3.71 0.72 29.89
CA ASP A 480 -2.50 -0.10 29.81
C ASP A 480 -1.27 0.75 29.49
N LEU A 481 -1.44 1.86 28.78
CA LEU A 481 -0.37 2.78 28.42
C LEU A 481 -0.16 3.90 29.46
N VAL A 482 -1.25 4.50 29.97
CA VAL A 482 -1.19 5.69 30.82
C VAL A 482 -2.09 5.52 32.06
N VAL A 483 -1.56 5.83 33.24
CA VAL A 483 -2.34 5.88 34.48
C VAL A 483 -2.94 7.26 34.65
N ASN A 484 -4.27 7.30 34.77
CA ASN A 484 -5.00 8.48 35.24
C ASN A 484 -5.07 8.46 36.78
N ALA A 485 -4.34 9.37 37.42
CA ALA A 485 -4.28 9.55 38.87
C ALA A 485 -4.98 10.85 39.32
N SER A 486 -5.91 11.35 38.51
CA SER A 486 -6.71 12.55 38.78
C SER A 486 -7.76 12.30 39.86
N ASP A 487 -8.28 13.37 40.44
CA ASP A 487 -9.39 13.28 41.38
C ASP A 487 -10.65 12.76 40.65
N ALA A 488 -11.41 11.86 41.28
CA ALA A 488 -12.58 11.23 40.65
C ALA A 488 -13.81 12.15 40.67
N GLY A 489 -14.69 11.97 39.68
CA GLY A 489 -15.92 12.74 39.54
C GLY A 489 -15.70 14.07 38.81
N TYR A 490 -16.66 14.98 38.96
CA TYR A 490 -16.58 16.33 38.38
C TYR A 490 -15.84 17.28 39.34
N VAL A 491 -14.65 17.71 38.93
CA VAL A 491 -13.73 18.53 39.73
C VAL A 491 -13.20 19.73 38.94
N GLU A 492 -12.66 20.74 39.62
CA GLU A 492 -11.94 21.85 38.95
C GLU A 492 -10.43 21.61 38.91
N THR A 493 -9.95 20.51 39.49
CA THR A 493 -8.52 20.22 39.58
C THR A 493 -7.97 19.66 38.26
N ALA A 494 -6.72 20.02 37.99
CA ALA A 494 -5.99 19.52 36.82
C ALA A 494 -5.88 17.99 36.82
N ALA A 495 -5.86 17.40 35.62
CA ALA A 495 -5.54 16.00 35.44
C ALA A 495 -4.15 15.70 35.99
N LYS A 496 -3.94 14.49 36.48
CA LYS A 496 -2.62 13.98 36.89
C LYS A 496 -2.38 12.66 36.17
N ILE A 497 -1.52 12.67 35.16
CA ILE A 497 -1.24 11.49 34.33
C ILE A 497 0.22 11.08 34.38
N LYS A 498 0.48 9.78 34.21
CA LYS A 498 1.84 9.21 34.13
C LYS A 498 1.86 7.94 33.28
N PRO A 499 2.99 7.58 32.65
CA PRO A 499 3.08 6.33 31.92
C PRO A 499 2.85 5.14 32.87
N ASN A 500 2.10 4.15 32.39
CA ASN A 500 1.88 2.92 33.13
C ASN A 500 3.09 1.99 32.99
N MET A 501 4.00 2.07 33.97
CA MET A 501 5.23 1.26 33.97
C MET A 501 4.98 -0.24 34.19
N ALA A 502 3.79 -0.61 34.69
CA ALA A 502 3.34 -2.00 34.76
C ALA A 502 2.59 -2.46 33.49
N GLY A 503 2.38 -1.56 32.54
CA GLY A 503 1.65 -1.79 31.30
C GLY A 503 2.27 -2.89 30.43
N SER A 504 1.41 -3.65 29.77
CA SER A 504 1.81 -4.77 28.92
C SER A 504 2.61 -4.31 27.70
N TRP A 505 2.33 -3.12 27.16
CA TRP A 505 3.01 -2.60 25.97
C TRP A 505 4.52 -2.39 26.18
N ILE A 506 4.94 -1.61 27.20
CA ILE A 506 6.36 -1.36 27.50
C ILE A 506 7.07 -2.67 27.85
N ASN A 507 6.47 -3.45 28.75
CA ASN A 507 7.05 -4.72 29.21
C ASN A 507 7.16 -5.74 28.06
N GLY A 508 6.19 -5.78 27.15
CA GLY A 508 6.21 -6.63 25.96
C GLY A 508 7.36 -6.28 25.01
N LEU A 509 7.55 -4.99 24.71
CA LEU A 509 8.66 -4.51 23.87
C LEU A 509 10.02 -4.85 24.50
N LEU A 510 10.17 -4.60 25.80
CA LEU A 510 11.38 -4.93 26.55
C LEU A 510 11.68 -6.43 26.51
N ASN A 511 10.70 -7.27 26.86
CA ASN A 511 10.87 -8.72 26.90
C ASN A 511 11.21 -9.30 25.53
N LYS A 512 10.57 -8.79 24.46
CA LYS A 512 10.87 -9.20 23.08
C LYS A 512 12.30 -8.85 22.69
N ALA A 513 12.76 -7.63 23.00
CA ALA A 513 14.12 -7.19 22.67
C ALA A 513 15.19 -7.97 23.44
N VAL A 514 14.99 -8.21 24.73
CA VAL A 514 15.89 -9.01 25.57
C VAL A 514 15.94 -10.46 25.07
N LYS A 515 14.78 -11.06 24.77
CA LYS A 515 14.72 -12.44 24.24
C LYS A 515 15.42 -12.56 22.89
N ALA A 516 15.24 -11.62 21.97
CA ALA A 516 15.95 -11.61 20.69
C ALA A 516 17.48 -11.54 20.87
N GLN A 517 17.95 -10.76 21.85
CA GLN A 517 19.38 -10.73 22.20
C GLN A 517 19.86 -12.08 22.77
N GLN A 518 19.06 -12.74 23.61
CA GLN A 518 19.35 -14.06 24.16
C GLN A 518 19.42 -15.14 23.07
N ASP A 519 18.43 -15.16 22.17
CA ASP A 519 18.34 -16.10 21.06
C ASP A 519 19.54 -15.92 20.09
N ASN A 520 20.06 -14.70 19.97
CA ASN A 520 21.29 -14.38 19.24
C ASN A 520 22.58 -14.57 20.07
N ASN A 521 22.53 -15.34 21.15
CA ASN A 521 23.67 -15.63 22.03
C ASN A 521 24.42 -14.37 22.53
N TYR A 522 23.70 -13.25 22.68
CA TYR A 522 24.25 -11.95 23.10
C TYR A 522 25.34 -11.38 22.17
N LEU A 523 25.42 -11.84 20.92
CA LEU A 523 26.47 -11.40 19.98
C LEU A 523 26.35 -9.90 19.66
N SER A 524 25.12 -9.40 19.55
CA SER A 524 24.82 -8.00 19.22
C SER A 524 24.14 -7.27 20.39
N ALA A 525 24.39 -5.96 20.47
CA ALA A 525 23.64 -5.06 21.35
C ALA A 525 22.18 -4.93 20.85
N ILE A 526 21.25 -4.63 21.75
CA ILE A 526 19.88 -4.29 21.38
C ILE A 526 19.91 -2.96 20.58
N PRO A 527 19.31 -2.90 19.38
CA PRO A 527 19.23 -1.66 18.62
C PRO A 527 18.49 -0.57 19.38
N ALA A 528 19.01 0.66 19.31
CA ALA A 528 18.45 1.83 20.01
C ALA A 528 17.23 2.43 19.27
N THR A 529 16.21 1.60 19.02
CA THR A 529 14.97 1.98 18.35
C THR A 529 14.03 2.68 19.32
N VAL A 530 13.46 3.81 18.90
CA VAL A 530 12.35 4.48 19.61
C VAL A 530 11.05 3.90 19.08
N THR A 531 10.18 3.46 19.98
CA THR A 531 8.81 3.03 19.65
C THR A 531 7.83 3.91 20.41
N SER A 532 6.81 4.43 19.74
CA SER A 532 5.83 5.34 20.31
C SER A 532 4.43 4.73 20.27
N LYS A 533 3.61 5.02 21.29
CA LYS A 533 2.17 4.74 21.30
C LYS A 533 1.42 5.93 21.89
N ASN A 534 0.19 6.15 21.45
CA ASN A 534 -0.64 7.26 21.89
C ASN A 534 -1.84 6.76 22.73
N ALA A 535 -2.29 7.61 23.64
CA ALA A 535 -3.57 7.55 24.34
C ALA A 535 -4.23 8.93 24.28
N ILE A 536 -5.54 9.00 24.51
CA ILE A 536 -6.29 10.25 24.62
C ILE A 536 -6.72 10.45 26.07
N LEU A 537 -6.29 11.59 26.62
CA LEU A 537 -6.84 12.13 27.86
C LEU A 537 -8.01 13.04 27.50
N THR A 538 -9.18 12.75 28.07
CA THR A 538 -10.40 13.52 27.84
C THR A 538 -10.82 14.20 29.13
N ALA A 539 -11.16 15.48 29.06
CA ALA A 539 -11.99 16.11 30.07
C ALA A 539 -13.41 16.27 29.52
N SER A 540 -14.40 15.93 30.34
CA SER A 540 -15.82 16.10 30.04
C SER A 540 -16.46 17.05 31.04
N THR A 541 -17.16 18.08 30.57
CA THR A 541 -18.00 18.89 31.46
C THR A 541 -19.20 18.09 31.95
N ASN A 542 -19.83 18.53 33.04
CA ASN A 542 -21.06 17.94 33.52
C ASN A 542 -22.25 18.32 32.62
N ALA A 543 -22.90 17.33 32.00
CA ALA A 543 -24.08 17.54 31.17
C ALA A 543 -25.28 18.07 31.97
N ASP A 544 -25.45 17.69 33.24
CA ASP A 544 -26.62 18.09 34.02
C ASP A 544 -26.66 19.60 34.31
N THR A 545 -25.50 20.24 34.30
CA THR A 545 -25.32 21.66 34.64
C THR A 545 -24.92 22.51 33.44
N SER A 546 -24.74 21.90 32.26
CA SER A 546 -24.46 22.63 31.02
C SER A 546 -25.74 23.26 30.44
N PRO A 547 -25.65 24.42 29.77
CA PRO A 547 -26.85 25.16 29.32
C PRO A 547 -27.73 24.41 28.32
N ASP A 548 -27.17 23.45 27.59
CA ASP A 548 -27.82 22.65 26.56
C ASP A 548 -28.01 21.18 26.96
N HIS A 549 -27.73 20.84 28.22
CA HIS A 549 -27.72 19.48 28.75
C HIS A 549 -26.82 18.51 27.96
N LYS A 550 -25.71 19.03 27.42
CA LYS A 550 -24.71 18.25 26.69
C LYS A 550 -23.33 18.40 27.30
N SER A 551 -22.57 17.31 27.32
CA SER A 551 -21.16 17.34 27.68
C SER A 551 -20.35 18.03 26.59
N VAL A 552 -19.40 18.85 27.00
CA VAL A 552 -18.35 19.39 26.12
C VAL A 552 -17.04 18.72 26.46
N TYR A 553 -16.35 18.28 25.42
CA TYR A 553 -15.08 17.57 25.58
C TYR A 553 -13.89 18.45 25.22
N GLY A 554 -12.83 18.28 25.99
CA GLY A 554 -11.48 18.64 25.59
C GLY A 554 -10.64 17.37 25.52
N ASN A 555 -9.77 17.26 24.51
CA ASN A 555 -8.92 16.08 24.32
C ASN A 555 -7.46 16.51 24.24
N VAL A 556 -6.57 15.69 24.81
CA VAL A 556 -5.12 15.80 24.72
C VAL A 556 -4.56 14.47 24.26
N THR A 557 -3.72 14.50 23.22
CA THR A 557 -2.91 13.34 22.87
C THR A 557 -1.78 13.17 23.86
N VAL A 558 -1.69 11.99 24.46
CA VAL A 558 -0.62 11.57 25.36
C VAL A 558 0.24 10.55 24.64
N THR A 559 1.45 10.92 24.27
CA THR A 559 2.42 10.04 23.60
C THR A 559 3.39 9.46 24.63
N VAL A 560 3.60 8.14 24.57
CA VAL A 560 4.64 7.46 25.35
C VAL A 560 5.67 6.87 24.40
N ASP A 561 6.90 7.36 24.50
CA ASP A 561 8.05 6.82 23.79
C ASP A 561 8.80 5.84 24.67
N PHE A 562 9.17 4.68 24.11
CA PHE A 562 10.04 3.71 24.75
C PHE A 562 11.30 3.47 23.93
N LYS A 563 12.46 3.49 24.60
CA LYS A 563 13.77 3.26 24.00
C LYS A 563 14.67 2.45 24.92
N ILE A 564 15.39 1.48 24.34
CA ILE A 564 16.48 0.77 25.02
C ILE A 564 17.82 1.29 24.50
N VAL A 565 18.68 1.72 25.40
CA VAL A 565 20.07 2.10 25.12
C VAL A 565 20.97 1.00 25.66
N ASP A 566 21.51 0.17 24.77
CA ASP A 566 22.38 -0.96 25.15
C ASP A 566 23.86 -0.62 24.96
N GLU A 567 24.50 -0.24 26.05
CA GLU A 567 25.94 0.06 26.16
C GLU A 567 26.74 -1.12 26.76
N THR A 568 26.12 -2.30 26.82
CA THR A 568 26.77 -3.49 27.38
C THR A 568 27.86 -4.03 26.46
N THR A 569 28.83 -4.72 27.06
CA THR A 569 29.87 -5.44 26.34
C THR A 569 29.81 -6.92 26.67
N LEU A 570 30.13 -7.76 25.68
CA LEU A 570 30.17 -9.22 25.86
C LEU A 570 31.53 -9.64 26.44
N ARG A 571 31.64 -9.99 27.72
CA ARG A 571 32.96 -10.32 28.31
C ARG A 571 33.59 -11.56 27.67
N VAL A 572 34.91 -11.69 27.78
CA VAL A 572 35.62 -12.91 27.41
C VAL A 572 35.36 -13.96 28.48
N GLU A 573 34.83 -15.10 28.08
CA GLU A 573 34.38 -16.20 28.93
C GLU A 573 35.38 -17.35 28.98
N GLY A 574 36.32 -17.41 28.03
CA GLY A 574 37.39 -18.42 28.04
C GLY A 574 38.43 -18.20 26.95
N VAL A 575 39.54 -18.92 27.06
CA VAL A 575 40.59 -19.01 26.04
C VAL A 575 40.74 -20.47 25.66
N GLU A 576 40.66 -20.77 24.36
CA GLU A 576 40.94 -22.08 23.82
C GLU A 576 42.28 -22.09 23.09
N LEU A 577 43.15 -23.01 23.48
CA LEU A 577 44.41 -23.26 22.79
C LEU A 577 44.20 -24.35 21.73
N ASN A 578 44.82 -24.17 20.55
CA ASN A 578 44.79 -25.19 19.51
C ASN A 578 45.55 -26.47 19.93
N LYS A 579 46.44 -26.37 20.93
CA LYS A 579 47.23 -27.47 21.48
C LYS A 579 47.37 -27.29 22.98
N ASN A 580 46.99 -28.31 23.74
CA ASN A 580 47.15 -28.33 25.20
C ASN A 580 48.50 -28.92 25.63
N ASN A 581 49.18 -29.65 24.73
CA ASN A 581 50.51 -30.21 24.93
C ASN A 581 51.31 -30.07 23.63
N ILE A 582 52.62 -29.82 23.73
CA ILE A 582 53.54 -29.86 22.60
C ILE A 582 54.64 -30.86 22.93
N THR A 583 54.93 -31.76 21.98
CA THR A 583 56.04 -32.69 22.06
C THR A 583 56.99 -32.43 20.90
N TYR A 584 58.28 -32.27 21.19
CA TYR A 584 59.34 -32.25 20.19
C TYR A 584 60.19 -33.50 20.36
N THR A 585 60.47 -34.18 19.26
CA THR A 585 61.41 -35.30 19.23
C THR A 585 62.78 -34.76 18.82
N ILE A 586 63.77 -34.96 19.69
CA ILE A 586 65.17 -34.72 19.34
C ILE A 586 65.80 -36.07 19.00
N THR A 587 66.16 -36.23 17.72
CA THR A 587 66.80 -37.44 17.24
C THR A 587 68.30 -37.21 17.10
N ARG A 588 69.06 -37.86 17.98
CA ARG A 588 70.51 -37.99 17.83
C ARG A 588 70.82 -39.19 16.95
N LYS A 589 71.40 -38.97 15.78
CA LYS A 589 71.83 -40.02 14.86
C LYS A 589 73.34 -40.19 14.94
N LEU A 590 73.80 -41.39 15.29
CA LEU A 590 75.21 -41.79 15.28
C LEU A 590 75.47 -42.67 14.06
N THR A 591 76.47 -42.32 13.26
CA THR A 591 76.87 -43.09 12.07
C THR A 591 78.39 -43.29 12.04
N GLY A 592 78.87 -44.38 11.43
CA GLY A 592 80.30 -44.69 11.36
C GLY A 592 80.81 -45.61 12.47
N ASP A 593 82.10 -45.51 12.81
CA ASP A 593 82.78 -46.36 13.79
C ASP A 593 82.13 -46.20 15.19
N ARG A 594 81.82 -47.32 15.84
CA ARG A 594 81.25 -47.32 17.20
C ARG A 594 82.20 -46.77 18.26
N LYS A 595 83.52 -46.76 18.02
CA LYS A 595 84.49 -46.15 18.95
C LYS A 595 84.64 -44.64 18.76
N ASN A 596 84.31 -44.11 17.57
CA ASN A 596 84.33 -42.68 17.24
C ASN A 596 83.23 -42.36 16.20
N PRO A 597 81.94 -42.37 16.58
CA PRO A 597 80.85 -42.15 15.63
C PRO A 597 80.76 -40.68 15.23
N THR A 598 80.35 -40.41 14.00
CA THR A 598 79.90 -39.07 13.59
C THR A 598 78.48 -38.86 14.06
N GLU A 599 78.27 -37.78 14.80
CA GLU A 599 77.00 -37.42 15.39
C GLU A 599 76.29 -36.35 14.57
N THR A 600 74.99 -36.51 14.39
CA THR A 600 74.12 -35.45 13.89
C THR A 600 72.83 -35.42 14.69
N ILE A 601 72.44 -34.24 15.17
CA ILE A 601 71.20 -34.03 15.92
C ILE A 601 70.18 -33.33 15.04
N PHE A 602 68.98 -33.89 14.98
CA PHE A 602 67.82 -33.28 14.33
C PHE A 602 66.73 -33.06 15.38
N ALA A 603 65.97 -31.98 15.24
CA ALA A 603 64.77 -31.74 16.03
C ALA A 603 63.59 -31.48 15.09
N ASP A 604 62.38 -31.86 15.54
CA ASP A 604 61.16 -31.55 14.81
C ASP A 604 61.02 -30.04 14.56
N GLU A 605 60.37 -29.66 13.45
CA GLU A 605 60.15 -28.25 13.12
C GLU A 605 59.30 -27.53 14.19
N PRO A 606 59.49 -26.21 14.40
CA PRO A 606 58.72 -25.44 15.36
C PRO A 606 57.20 -25.57 15.14
N GLN A 607 56.48 -25.93 16.20
CA GLN A 607 55.03 -26.03 16.16
C GLN A 607 54.37 -24.67 16.42
N ILE A 608 53.40 -24.30 15.59
CA ILE A 608 52.61 -23.07 15.76
C ILE A 608 51.51 -23.31 16.82
N LEU A 609 51.51 -22.44 17.84
CA LEU A 609 50.41 -22.31 18.81
C LEU A 609 49.47 -21.18 18.40
N ALA A 610 48.19 -21.42 18.55
CA ALA A 610 47.14 -20.43 18.35
C ALA A 610 46.17 -20.48 19.55
N ALA A 611 45.68 -19.32 19.95
CA ALA A 611 44.65 -19.17 20.97
C ALA A 611 43.44 -18.48 20.34
N SER A 612 42.24 -18.90 20.73
CA SER A 612 40.98 -18.22 20.39
C SER A 612 40.22 -17.87 21.66
N LEU A 613 39.53 -16.73 21.65
CA LEU A 613 38.69 -16.31 22.77
C LEU A 613 37.28 -16.86 22.59
N ARG A 614 36.62 -17.19 23.70
CA ARG A 614 35.19 -17.50 23.73
C ARG A 614 34.42 -16.37 24.41
N PRO A 615 33.30 -15.90 23.83
CA PRO A 615 32.91 -16.11 22.43
C PRO A 615 33.92 -15.47 21.47
N ALA A 616 33.96 -15.96 20.22
CA ALA A 616 34.96 -15.58 19.22
C ALA A 616 35.02 -14.05 19.04
N ARG A 617 36.18 -13.46 19.30
CA ARG A 617 36.47 -12.04 19.07
C ARG A 617 37.65 -11.92 18.11
N VAL A 618 37.59 -10.95 17.21
CA VAL A 618 38.71 -10.62 16.33
C VAL A 618 39.76 -9.89 17.17
N LEU A 619 40.89 -10.54 17.45
CA LEU A 619 42.04 -9.88 18.06
C LEU A 619 42.90 -9.23 16.97
N PRO A 620 43.46 -8.02 17.18
CA PRO A 620 44.56 -7.54 16.37
C PRO A 620 45.74 -8.49 16.53
N ARG A 621 46.33 -8.95 15.41
CA ARG A 621 47.41 -9.95 15.36
C ARG A 621 48.51 -9.67 16.40
N MET A 622 48.63 -10.50 17.43
CA MET A 622 49.83 -10.53 18.27
C MET A 622 50.96 -11.20 17.48
N CYS A 623 52.04 -10.46 17.19
CA CYS A 623 53.30 -11.03 16.71
C CYS A 623 53.94 -11.83 17.85
N VAL A 624 53.95 -13.17 17.74
CA VAL A 624 54.75 -14.02 18.61
C VAL A 624 56.19 -14.01 18.12
N GLY A 625 57.11 -13.52 18.96
CA GLY A 625 58.54 -13.42 18.66
C GLY A 625 59.18 -14.79 18.42
N LYS A 626 60.01 -14.89 17.35
CA LYS A 626 60.85 -16.06 17.08
C LYS A 626 61.89 -16.21 18.21
N MET A 627 61.78 -17.25 19.03
CA MET A 627 62.86 -17.68 19.91
C MET A 627 63.94 -18.33 19.03
N ARG A 628 65.07 -17.63 18.84
CA ARG A 628 66.24 -18.13 18.09
C ARG A 628 67.18 -18.79 19.09
N ILE A 629 67.28 -20.11 19.06
CA ILE A 629 68.29 -20.86 19.83
C ILE A 629 69.61 -20.77 19.04
N PRO A 630 70.71 -20.23 19.60
CA PRO A 630 71.99 -20.14 18.89
C PRO A 630 72.66 -21.52 18.82
N ASN A 631 73.12 -21.91 17.64
CA ASN A 631 73.95 -23.10 17.44
C ASN A 631 75.40 -22.84 17.92
N SER A 632 75.74 -23.35 19.10
CA SER A 632 77.09 -23.71 19.57
C SER A 632 76.94 -24.17 21.04
N ILE A 633 77.28 -25.38 21.50
CA ILE A 633 78.10 -26.51 21.01
C ILE A 633 77.34 -27.79 21.34
#